data_AF-A0AAU2X411-F1
#
_entry.id   AF-A0AAU2X411-F1
#
_cell.length_a   1.000
_cell.length_b   1.000
_cell.length_c   1.000
_cell.angle_alpha   90.00
_cell.angle_beta   90.00
_cell.angle_gamma   90.00
#
_symmetry.space_group_name_H-M   'P 1'
#
loop_
_entity.id
_entity.type
_entity.pdbx_description
1 polymer ?
#
loop_
_entity_poly.entity_id
_entity_poly.type
_entity_poly.pdbx_seq_one_letter_code
_entity_poly.pdbx_strand_id
1 'polypeptide(L)'
;MKTVLNIIWLVLCGLWMAIGYALAGIACFLLFFLVITIPFGIAAFRMAAYTLWPFGRTIVWKPSAGVGSMLGNIVWIVLFGWWLALGHLVFGLLMCITIIGIPLGIASFKLIPISLTPLGRDIISTDDQSFYSWSATGSPRPTPYA
;
A
#
# COMPACT_ATOMS: atom_id res chain seq x y z
N MET A 1 2.90 19.81 -8.33
CA MET A 1 3.87 18.76 -8.68
C MET A 1 3.37 17.33 -8.41
N LYS A 2 2.67 17.06 -7.28
CA LYS A 2 2.14 15.72 -6.92
C LYS A 2 1.23 15.11 -8.01
N THR A 3 0.42 15.90 -8.72
CA THR A 3 -0.51 15.42 -9.76
C THR A 3 0.19 14.88 -11.00
N VAL A 4 1.24 15.56 -11.48
CA VAL A 4 2.02 15.10 -12.66
C VAL A 4 2.69 13.76 -12.37
N LEU A 5 3.26 13.62 -11.17
CA LEU A 5 3.91 12.38 -10.76
C LEU A 5 2.91 11.21 -10.60
N ASN A 6 1.69 11.48 -10.10
CA ASN A 6 0.62 10.47 -10.07
C ASN A 6 0.17 10.07 -11.47
N ILE A 7 0.06 11.00 -12.42
CA ILE A 7 -0.32 10.67 -13.82
C ILE A 7 0.73 9.76 -14.46
N ILE A 8 2.01 10.10 -14.34
CA ILE A 8 3.11 9.29 -14.88
C ILE A 8 3.13 7.90 -14.22
N TRP A 9 2.97 7.85 -12.90
CA TRP A 9 2.88 6.61 -12.15
C TRP A 9 1.70 5.74 -12.58
N LEU A 10 0.52 6.33 -12.75
CA LEU A 10 -0.72 5.61 -13.08
C LEU A 10 -0.60 4.89 -14.42
N VAL A 11 -0.02 5.54 -15.43
CA VAL A 11 0.19 4.95 -16.77
C VAL A 11 1.27 3.86 -16.75
N LEU A 12 2.35 4.06 -16.00
CA LEU A 12 3.53 3.18 -16.08
C LEU A 12 3.47 1.96 -15.15
N CYS A 13 2.85 2.08 -13.98
CA CYS A 13 2.87 1.01 -12.97
C CYS A 13 1.57 0.94 -12.15
N GLY A 14 0.99 2.09 -11.80
CA GLY A 14 -0.13 2.19 -10.87
C GLY A 14 -1.36 1.42 -11.33
N LEU A 15 -1.73 1.50 -12.61
CA LEU A 15 -2.89 0.80 -13.15
C LEU A 15 -2.74 -0.73 -13.09
N TRP A 16 -1.58 -1.26 -13.48
CA TRP A 16 -1.30 -2.70 -13.47
C TRP A 16 -1.35 -3.27 -12.07
N MET A 17 -0.72 -2.60 -11.11
CA MET A 17 -0.73 -3.04 -9.72
C MET A 17 -2.11 -2.90 -9.09
N ALA A 18 -2.85 -1.83 -9.39
CA ALA A 18 -4.22 -1.66 -8.92
C ALA A 18 -5.16 -2.76 -9.42
N ILE A 19 -5.01 -3.18 -10.68
CA ILE A 19 -5.72 -4.34 -11.22
C ILE A 19 -5.32 -5.60 -10.45
N GLY A 20 -4.03 -5.81 -10.18
CA GLY A 20 -3.56 -6.95 -9.37
C GLY A 20 -4.22 -7.00 -7.98
N TYR A 21 -4.30 -5.86 -7.29
CA TYR A 21 -5.00 -5.77 -6.00
C TYR A 21 -6.51 -5.98 -6.12
N ALA A 22 -7.15 -5.45 -7.17
CA ALA A 22 -8.57 -5.63 -7.40
C ALA A 22 -8.91 -7.10 -7.69
N LEU A 23 -8.10 -7.77 -8.50
CA LEU A 23 -8.22 -9.20 -8.80
C LEU A 23 -7.98 -10.04 -7.55
N ALA A 24 -6.98 -9.71 -6.72
CA ALA A 24 -6.77 -10.35 -5.43
C ALA A 24 -8.00 -10.20 -4.50
N GLY A 25 -8.59 -9.01 -4.48
CA GLY A 25 -9.84 -8.74 -3.76
C GLY A 25 -11.00 -9.62 -4.26
N ILE A 26 -11.25 -9.64 -5.57
CA ILE A 26 -12.31 -10.45 -6.21
C ILE A 26 -12.07 -11.95 -5.98
N ALA A 27 -10.83 -12.43 -6.12
CA ALA A 27 -10.46 -13.81 -5.84
C ALA A 27 -10.75 -14.18 -4.38
N CYS A 28 -10.51 -13.27 -3.43
CA CYS A 28 -10.86 -13.44 -2.01
C CYS A 28 -12.39 -13.58 -1.79
N PHE A 29 -13.20 -12.87 -2.59
CA PHE A 29 -14.67 -12.98 -2.56
C PHE A 29 -15.19 -14.26 -3.24
N LEU A 30 -14.51 -14.76 -4.27
CA LEU A 30 -14.96 -15.93 -5.06
C LEU A 30 -14.47 -17.28 -4.51
N LEU A 31 -13.26 -17.35 -3.93
CA LEU A 31 -12.61 -18.62 -3.61
C LEU A 31 -12.98 -19.22 -2.24
N PHE A 32 -13.53 -18.46 -1.30
CA PHE A 32 -13.81 -18.96 0.07
C PHE A 32 -15.07 -18.33 0.66
N PHE A 33 -15.89 -19.15 1.32
CA PHE A 33 -17.16 -18.78 1.95
C PHE A 33 -17.08 -17.45 2.74
N LEU A 34 -18.07 -16.61 2.47
CA LEU A 34 -18.09 -15.15 2.51
C LEU A 34 -17.96 -14.45 3.89
N VAL A 35 -17.40 -15.07 4.95
CA VAL A 35 -17.39 -14.42 6.28
C VAL A 35 -15.99 -14.00 6.72
N ILE A 36 -14.96 -14.82 6.46
CA ILE A 36 -13.61 -14.59 7.01
C ILE A 36 -12.76 -13.71 6.07
N THR A 37 -13.01 -13.76 4.75
CA THR A 37 -12.19 -13.10 3.71
C THR A 37 -12.65 -11.69 3.33
N ILE A 38 -13.87 -11.28 3.69
CA ILE A 38 -14.37 -9.90 3.48
C ILE A 38 -13.38 -8.82 3.97
N PRO A 39 -12.84 -8.87 5.21
CA PRO A 39 -11.89 -7.85 5.67
C PRO A 39 -10.60 -7.81 4.83
N PHE A 40 -10.18 -8.93 4.23
CA PHE A 40 -9.04 -9.01 3.34
C PHE A 40 -9.31 -8.36 1.99
N GLY A 41 -10.49 -8.61 1.40
CA GLY A 41 -10.92 -7.95 0.17
C GLY A 41 -10.97 -6.42 0.33
N ILE A 42 -11.54 -5.93 1.43
CA ILE A 42 -11.57 -4.49 1.73
C ILE A 42 -10.16 -3.92 1.89
N ALA A 43 -9.26 -4.63 2.58
CA ALA A 43 -7.87 -4.21 2.69
C ALA A 43 -7.16 -4.18 1.33
N ALA A 44 -7.42 -5.16 0.45
CA ALA A 44 -6.88 -5.23 -0.90
C ALA A 44 -7.35 -4.06 -1.77
N PHE A 45 -8.65 -3.78 -1.83
CA PHE A 45 -9.19 -2.65 -2.60
C PHE A 45 -8.66 -1.31 -2.08
N ARG A 46 -8.49 -1.17 -0.77
CA ARG A 46 -7.89 0.01 -0.16
C ARG A 46 -6.42 0.19 -0.58
N MET A 47 -5.65 -0.89 -0.65
CA MET A 47 -4.27 -0.84 -1.17
C MET A 47 -4.22 -0.63 -2.69
N ALA A 48 -5.21 -1.13 -3.44
CA ALA A 48 -5.38 -0.83 -4.86
C ALA A 48 -5.56 0.68 -5.08
N ALA A 49 -6.49 1.29 -4.32
CA ALA A 49 -6.75 2.72 -4.37
C ALA A 49 -5.52 3.52 -3.95
N TYR A 50 -4.74 3.06 -2.96
CA TYR A 50 -3.47 3.68 -2.59
C TYR A 50 -2.45 3.64 -3.73
N THR A 51 -2.31 2.46 -4.34
CA THR A 51 -1.35 2.20 -5.41
C THR A 51 -1.70 2.94 -6.69
N LEU A 52 -2.97 3.26 -6.96
CA LEU A 52 -3.34 4.14 -8.08
C LEU A 52 -2.79 5.57 -7.92
N TRP A 53 -2.64 6.04 -6.68
CA TRP A 53 -2.32 7.45 -6.42
C TRP A 53 -1.43 7.62 -5.17
N PRO A 54 -0.19 7.11 -5.18
CA PRO A 54 0.60 6.96 -3.97
C PRO A 54 1.11 8.31 -3.42
N PHE A 55 1.26 9.34 -4.26
CA PHE A 55 1.88 10.59 -3.83
C PHE A 55 0.91 11.52 -3.11
N GLY A 56 1.35 12.07 -1.98
CA GLY A 56 0.53 12.91 -1.08
C GLY A 56 -0.25 12.11 -0.03
N ARG A 57 -0.06 10.79 0.01
CA ARG A 57 -0.66 9.89 0.99
C ARG A 57 0.42 9.06 1.66
N THR A 58 0.28 8.84 2.95
CA THR A 58 1.26 8.14 3.80
C THR A 58 0.55 7.06 4.61
N ILE A 59 1.29 6.02 4.92
CA ILE A 59 0.76 4.86 5.63
C ILE A 59 1.27 4.88 7.06
N VAL A 60 0.33 4.84 8.00
CA VAL A 60 0.58 4.80 9.44
C VAL A 60 0.05 3.50 10.04
N TRP A 61 0.68 3.07 11.12
CA TRP A 61 0.24 1.89 11.88
C TRP A 61 -0.99 2.24 12.70
N LYS A 62 -2.02 1.39 12.66
CA LYS A 62 -3.17 1.52 13.54
C LYS A 62 -2.78 1.14 14.97
N PRO A 63 -3.08 1.98 15.98
CA PRO A 63 -2.91 1.61 17.39
C PRO A 63 -3.74 0.38 17.79
N SER A 64 -4.86 0.12 17.10
CA SER A 64 -5.73 -1.04 17.31
C SER A 64 -5.29 -2.31 16.57
N ALA A 65 -4.14 -2.30 15.88
CA ALA A 65 -3.62 -3.48 15.20
C ALA A 65 -3.14 -4.53 16.22
N GLY A 66 -3.99 -5.51 16.50
CA GLY A 66 -3.68 -6.64 17.40
C GLY A 66 -3.28 -7.93 16.67
N VAL A 67 -3.25 -9.02 17.44
CA VAL A 67 -2.85 -10.37 16.98
C VAL A 67 -3.62 -10.85 15.74
N GLY A 68 -4.92 -10.51 15.63
CA GLY A 68 -5.73 -10.86 14.45
C GLY A 68 -5.22 -10.26 13.14
N SER A 69 -4.63 -9.06 13.19
CA SER A 69 -4.01 -8.42 12.02
C SER A 69 -2.72 -9.12 11.60
N MET A 70 -1.96 -9.64 12.57
CA MET A 70 -0.73 -10.39 12.31
C MET A 70 -1.04 -11.74 11.67
N LEU A 71 -2.00 -12.50 12.23
CA LEU A 71 -2.44 -13.79 11.68
C LEU A 71 -3.02 -13.63 10.28
N GLY A 72 -3.83 -12.58 10.06
CA GLY A 72 -4.33 -12.29 8.74
C GLY A 72 -3.21 -11.96 7.75
N ASN A 73 -2.24 -11.13 8.15
CA ASN A 73 -1.11 -10.83 7.27
C ASN A 73 -0.31 -12.07 6.87
N ILE A 74 -0.16 -13.08 7.74
CA ILE A 74 0.50 -14.35 7.37
C ILE A 74 -0.27 -15.06 6.27
N VAL A 75 -1.60 -15.22 6.43
CA VAL A 75 -2.47 -15.84 5.41
C VAL A 75 -2.41 -15.04 4.11
N TRP A 76 -2.43 -13.70 4.21
CA TRP A 76 -2.33 -12.82 3.05
C TRP A 76 -1.00 -13.00 2.32
N ILE A 77 0.14 -13.05 3.01
CA ILE A 77 1.46 -13.18 2.37
C ILE A 77 1.52 -14.44 1.54
N VAL A 78 1.07 -15.58 2.09
CA VAL A 78 1.11 -16.88 1.41
C VAL A 78 0.17 -16.89 0.20
N LEU A 79 -1.02 -16.32 0.34
CA LEU A 79 -2.04 -16.36 -0.70
C LEU A 79 -1.87 -15.30 -1.77
N PHE A 80 -1.68 -14.02 -1.40
CA PHE A 80 -1.79 -12.81 -2.24
C PHE A 80 -0.55 -11.88 -2.22
N GLY A 81 0.14 -11.79 -1.09
CA GLY A 81 1.15 -10.76 -0.84
C GLY A 81 2.44 -10.94 -1.64
N TRP A 82 2.92 -12.18 -1.83
CA TRP A 82 4.24 -12.42 -2.43
C TRP A 82 4.31 -12.06 -3.94
N TRP A 83 3.23 -12.24 -4.67
CA TRP A 83 3.11 -11.94 -6.11
C TRP A 83 2.92 -10.44 -6.33
N LEU A 84 2.17 -9.77 -5.44
CA LEU A 84 2.08 -8.30 -5.45
C LEU A 84 3.43 -7.65 -5.11
N ALA A 85 4.16 -8.21 -4.14
CA ALA A 85 5.51 -7.78 -3.79
C ALA A 85 6.50 -7.97 -4.96
N LEU A 86 6.46 -9.12 -5.63
CA LEU A 86 7.24 -9.37 -6.84
C LEU A 86 6.86 -8.43 -7.98
N GLY A 87 5.57 -8.14 -8.16
CA GLY A 87 5.10 -7.15 -9.13
C GLY A 87 5.74 -5.78 -8.88
N HIS A 88 5.69 -5.29 -7.64
CA HIS A 88 6.34 -4.03 -7.27
C HIS A 88 7.87 -4.05 -7.45
N LEU A 89 8.51 -5.21 -7.21
CA LEU A 89 9.95 -5.38 -7.42
C LEU A 89 10.31 -5.31 -8.91
N VAL A 90 9.59 -6.04 -9.76
CA VAL A 90 9.86 -6.08 -11.20
C VAL A 90 9.55 -4.73 -11.84
N PHE A 91 8.35 -4.17 -11.61
CA PHE A 91 8.00 -2.84 -12.15
C PHE A 91 8.88 -1.74 -11.59
N GLY A 92 9.25 -1.81 -10.30
CA GLY A 92 10.18 -0.86 -9.68
C GLY A 92 11.57 -0.90 -10.35
N LEU A 93 12.09 -2.10 -10.62
CA LEU A 93 13.36 -2.27 -11.31
C LEU A 93 13.30 -1.76 -12.76
N LEU A 94 12.22 -2.04 -13.48
CA LEU A 94 11.98 -1.53 -14.84
C LEU A 94 11.91 0.01 -14.86
N MET A 95 11.27 0.63 -13.87
CA MET A 95 11.23 2.09 -13.76
C MET A 95 12.62 2.68 -13.51
N CYS A 96 13.46 2.01 -12.72
CA CYS A 96 14.82 2.45 -12.42
C CYS A 96 15.78 2.43 -13.63
N ILE A 97 15.40 1.83 -14.76
CA ILE A 97 16.21 1.84 -15.99
C ILE A 97 16.33 3.27 -16.57
N THR A 98 15.39 4.16 -16.25
CA THR A 98 15.39 5.55 -16.73
C THR A 98 15.70 6.52 -15.59
N ILE A 99 16.47 7.59 -15.86
CA ILE A 99 16.79 8.63 -14.85
C ILE A 99 15.51 9.24 -14.25
N ILE A 100 14.48 9.45 -15.08
CA ILE A 100 13.18 9.99 -14.66
C ILE A 100 12.38 8.97 -13.82
N GLY A 101 12.55 7.68 -14.09
CA GLY A 101 11.84 6.60 -13.40
C GLY A 101 12.48 6.16 -12.08
N ILE A 102 13.74 6.50 -11.79
CA ILE A 102 14.38 6.26 -10.48
C ILE A 102 13.50 6.70 -9.28
N PRO A 103 12.99 7.95 -9.21
CA PRO A 103 12.12 8.35 -8.11
C PRO A 103 10.81 7.54 -8.03
N LEU A 104 10.28 7.08 -9.17
CA LEU A 104 9.08 6.25 -9.24
C LEU A 104 9.37 4.80 -8.82
N GLY A 105 10.52 4.23 -9.23
CA GLY A 105 10.96 2.90 -8.84
C GLY A 105 11.19 2.81 -7.33
N ILE A 106 11.82 3.85 -6.73
CA ILE A 106 11.97 3.96 -5.27
C ILE A 106 10.60 4.01 -4.58
N ALA A 107 9.61 4.72 -5.15
CA ALA A 107 8.25 4.71 -4.61
C ALA A 107 7.62 3.30 -4.68
N SER A 108 7.81 2.57 -5.79
CA SER A 108 7.35 1.19 -5.94
C SER A 108 7.99 0.26 -4.89
N PHE A 109 9.29 0.37 -4.65
CA PHE A 109 9.97 -0.43 -3.64
C PHE A 109 9.48 -0.16 -2.22
N LYS A 110 9.10 1.09 -1.91
CA LYS A 110 8.47 1.43 -0.62
C LYS A 110 7.11 0.76 -0.45
N LEU A 111 6.42 0.43 -1.53
CA LEU A 111 5.13 -0.28 -1.48
C LEU A 111 5.29 -1.78 -1.23
N ILE A 112 6.46 -2.39 -1.44
CA ILE A 112 6.68 -3.83 -1.23
C ILE A 112 6.32 -4.29 0.20
N PRO A 113 6.92 -3.75 1.28
CA PRO A 113 6.55 -4.16 2.64
C PRO A 113 5.09 -3.83 2.94
N ILE A 114 4.54 -2.82 2.27
CA ILE A 114 3.15 -2.43 2.43
C ILE A 114 2.21 -3.49 1.86
N SER A 115 2.53 -3.97 0.66
CA SER A 115 1.82 -5.01 -0.10
C SER A 115 1.77 -6.34 0.64
N LEU A 116 2.83 -6.66 1.38
CA LEU A 116 2.94 -7.91 2.15
C LEU A 116 2.06 -7.90 3.41
N THR A 117 1.84 -6.76 4.05
CA THR A 117 1.15 -6.71 5.35
C THR A 117 0.04 -5.65 5.40
N PRO A 118 -0.99 -5.76 4.54
CA PRO A 118 -1.98 -4.71 4.34
C PRO A 118 -2.91 -4.46 5.54
N LEU A 119 -3.03 -5.44 6.45
CA LEU A 119 -3.86 -5.33 7.64
C LEU A 119 -3.15 -4.54 8.75
N GLY A 120 -3.92 -3.76 9.50
CA GLY A 120 -3.42 -3.00 10.65
C GLY A 120 -2.79 -1.66 10.29
N ARG A 121 -3.04 -1.16 9.07
CA ARG A 121 -2.54 0.14 8.60
C ARG A 121 -3.67 1.06 8.17
N ASP A 122 -3.43 2.37 8.28
CA ASP A 122 -4.27 3.43 7.75
C ASP A 122 -3.51 4.26 6.71
N ILE A 123 -4.24 4.68 5.69
CA ILE A 123 -3.75 5.60 4.66
C ILE A 123 -4.34 6.96 5.00
N ILE A 124 -3.48 7.89 5.38
CA ILE A 124 -3.84 9.27 5.68
C ILE A 124 -3.17 10.21 4.67
N SER A 125 -3.66 11.44 4.56
CA SER A 125 -2.95 12.45 3.80
C SER A 125 -1.61 12.76 4.48
N THR A 126 -0.60 13.16 3.71
CA THR A 126 0.68 13.57 4.30
C THR A 126 0.53 14.77 5.22
N ASP A 127 -0.45 15.64 4.96
CA ASP A 127 -0.68 16.87 5.70
C ASP A 127 -1.34 16.58 7.08
N ASP A 128 -2.16 15.53 7.17
CA ASP A 128 -2.81 15.09 8.42
C ASP A 128 -1.91 14.22 9.32
N GLN A 129 -0.73 13.81 8.82
CA GLN A 129 0.14 12.87 9.53
C GLN A 129 0.68 13.43 10.86
N SER A 130 0.98 14.72 10.92
CA SER A 130 1.46 15.40 12.13
C SER A 130 0.40 15.34 13.23
N PHE A 131 -0.84 15.73 12.89
CA PHE A 131 -1.99 15.70 13.78
C PHE A 131 -2.36 14.27 14.23
N TYR A 132 -2.32 13.29 13.31
CA TYR A 132 -2.56 11.89 13.65
C TYR A 132 -1.50 11.35 14.63
N SER A 133 -0.22 11.68 14.42
CA SER A 133 0.84 11.25 15.34
C SER A 133 0.69 11.86 16.73
N TRP A 134 0.39 13.16 16.82
CA TRP A 134 0.20 13.84 18.10
C TRP A 134 -1.00 13.26 18.89
N SER A 135 -2.12 13.01 18.22
CA SER A 135 -3.31 12.43 18.85
C SER A 135 -3.13 10.96 19.25
N ALA A 136 -2.31 10.19 18.52
CA ALA A 136 -2.06 8.78 18.82
C ALA A 136 -0.99 8.56 19.90
N THR A 137 0.03 9.42 20.03
CA THR A 137 1.17 9.20 20.93
C THR A 137 1.46 10.35 21.90
N GLY A 138 0.66 11.42 21.91
CA GLY A 138 0.82 12.58 22.81
C GLY A 138 2.11 13.38 22.60
N SER A 139 2.84 13.11 21.51
CA SER A 139 4.17 13.67 21.23
C SER A 139 4.21 14.17 19.77
N PRO A 140 4.68 15.39 19.50
CA PRO A 140 4.94 15.82 18.13
C PRO A 140 6.04 14.93 17.56
N ARG A 141 5.84 14.36 16.37
CA ARG A 141 6.98 13.80 15.63
C ARG A 141 8.00 14.91 15.36
N PRO A 142 9.32 14.63 15.43
CA PRO A 142 10.29 15.48 14.78
C PRO A 142 9.95 15.48 13.29
N THR A 143 9.81 16.68 12.73
CA THR A 143 9.58 16.86 11.30
C THR A 143 10.71 16.19 10.53
N PRO A 144 10.46 15.53 9.37
CA PRO A 144 11.52 14.97 8.53
C PRO A 144 12.44 16.02 7.87
N TYR A 145 12.41 17.28 8.32
CA TYR A 145 13.02 18.44 7.67
C TYR A 145 13.90 19.28 8.63
N ALA A 146 14.33 18.71 9.76
CA ALA A 146 15.32 19.30 10.67
C ALA A 146 16.69 18.66 10.46
#